data_AF-A0A3D4HEI8-F1
#
_entry.id   AF-A0A3D4HEI8-F1
#
_cell.length_a   1.000
_cell.length_b   1.000
_cell.length_c   1.000
_cell.angle_alpha   90.00
_cell.angle_beta   90.00
_cell.angle_gamma   90.00
#
_symmetry.space_group_name_H-M   'P 1'
#
loop_
_entity.id
_entity.type
_entity.pdbx_description
1 polymer ?
#
loop_
_entity_poly.entity_id
_entity_poly.type
_entity_poly.pdbx_seq_one_letter_code
_entity_poly.pdbx_strand_id
1 'polypeptide(L)'
;MSMQKYKKVGKNVIRTGDEYWHYYVRTSRKEPNITGKYLFFSEYKEELDKIAIDELENNGFFHAKINTDEHKKGTDYVLCLYDTDDSRKLELAEKYKENGAVKYRYWKTDADTIQGSYSEQFLKTLTPKEREEWTRNKTI
;
A
#
# COMPACT_ATOMS: atom_id res chain seq x y z
N MET A 1 8.30 -10.47 -26.03
CA MET A 1 8.01 -9.85 -24.71
C MET A 1 8.60 -8.45 -24.72
N SER A 2 7.75 -7.42 -24.74
CA SER A 2 8.19 -6.01 -24.72
C SER A 2 8.62 -5.65 -23.30
N MET A 3 9.88 -5.24 -23.10
CA MET A 3 10.30 -4.63 -21.83
C MET A 3 9.46 -3.36 -21.63
N GLN A 4 8.56 -3.36 -20.65
CA GLN A 4 7.90 -2.14 -20.21
C GLN A 4 8.98 -1.16 -19.74
N LYS A 5 9.12 -0.05 -20.48
CA LYS A 5 10.06 1.03 -20.17
C LYS A 5 9.76 1.57 -18.77
N TYR A 6 10.77 1.66 -17.93
CA TYR A 6 10.65 2.35 -16.66
C TYR A 6 10.53 3.86 -16.88
N LYS A 7 9.80 4.54 -16.00
CA LYS A 7 9.68 6.00 -15.95
C LYS A 7 10.36 6.51 -14.68
N LYS A 8 11.26 7.48 -14.80
CA LYS A 8 11.78 8.20 -13.62
C LYS A 8 10.68 9.12 -13.08
N VAL A 9 10.29 8.93 -11.83
CA VAL A 9 9.19 9.68 -11.16
C VAL A 9 9.66 10.48 -9.95
N GLY A 10 10.92 10.31 -9.56
CA GLY A 10 11.61 11.13 -8.57
C GLY A 10 13.11 11.19 -8.86
N LYS A 11 13.88 11.90 -8.03
CA LYS A 11 15.35 11.89 -8.03
C LYS A 11 15.89 10.45 -7.98
N ASN A 12 15.36 9.64 -7.07
CA ASN A 12 15.83 8.28 -6.79
C ASN A 12 14.74 7.20 -6.98
N VAL A 13 13.59 7.55 -7.57
CA VAL A 13 12.45 6.62 -7.72
C VAL A 13 12.13 6.40 -9.18
N ILE A 14 12.03 5.13 -9.55
CA ILE A 14 11.52 4.70 -10.84
C ILE A 14 10.16 4.03 -10.67
N ARG A 15 9.35 4.15 -11.71
CA ARG A 15 8.09 3.44 -11.85
C ARG A 15 8.15 2.50 -13.05
N THR A 16 7.81 1.24 -12.82
CA THR A 16 7.47 0.27 -13.86
C THR A 16 6.01 -0.12 -13.68
N GLY A 17 5.49 -0.99 -14.55
CA GLY A 17 4.18 -1.57 -14.34
C GLY A 17 4.00 -2.79 -15.20
N ASP A 18 2.96 -3.54 -14.92
CA ASP A 18 2.37 -4.59 -15.76
C ASP A 18 0.87 -4.29 -15.96
N GLU A 19 0.08 -5.28 -16.36
CA GLU A 19 -1.38 -5.12 -16.53
C GLU A 19 -2.14 -4.96 -15.20
N TYR A 20 -1.55 -5.37 -14.07
CA TYR A 20 -2.19 -5.37 -12.74
C TYR A 20 -1.69 -4.25 -11.82
N TRP A 21 -0.39 -3.92 -11.89
CA TRP A 21 0.29 -3.10 -10.91
C TRP A 21 1.21 -2.08 -11.56
N HIS A 22 1.29 -0.90 -10.94
CA HIS A 22 2.43 0.01 -11.06
C HIS A 22 3.37 -0.24 -9.88
N TYR A 23 4.63 -0.53 -10.18
CA TYR A 23 5.66 -0.76 -9.18
C TYR A 23 6.54 0.48 -9.07
N TYR A 24 6.83 0.87 -7.83
CA TYR A 24 7.72 1.97 -7.48
C TYR A 24 8.91 1.39 -6.73
N VAL A 25 10.12 1.75 -7.16
CA VAL A 25 11.36 1.24 -6.57
C VAL A 25 12.36 2.37 -6.40
N ARG A 26 12.99 2.44 -5.23
CA ARG A 26 14.12 3.32 -4.97
C ARG A 26 15.38 2.73 -5.58
N THR A 27 16.05 3.46 -6.48
CA THR A 27 17.22 2.96 -7.23
C THR A 27 18.54 3.06 -6.46
N SER A 28 18.59 3.80 -5.35
CA SER A 28 19.83 4.16 -4.66
C SER A 28 20.22 3.20 -3.53
N ARG A 29 19.58 2.03 -3.40
CA ARG A 29 19.73 1.14 -2.24
C ARG A 29 19.60 -0.33 -2.64
N LYS A 30 20.18 -1.24 -1.84
CA LYS A 30 19.91 -2.68 -1.93
C LYS A 30 18.49 -2.97 -1.41
N GLU A 31 17.80 -3.89 -2.07
CA GLU A 31 16.49 -4.36 -1.63
C GLU A 31 16.57 -4.99 -0.23
N PRO A 32 15.76 -4.52 0.74
CA PRO A 32 15.70 -5.09 2.07
C PRO A 32 14.90 -6.40 2.08
N ASN A 33 15.03 -7.19 3.15
CA ASN A 33 14.21 -8.39 3.32
C ASN A 33 12.79 -8.02 3.74
N ILE A 34 11.91 -7.81 2.77
CA ILE A 34 10.52 -7.42 2.97
C ILE A 34 9.76 -8.53 3.72
N THR A 35 8.98 -8.16 4.73
CA THR A 35 8.17 -9.12 5.53
C THR A 35 6.68 -8.77 5.54
N GLY A 36 6.32 -7.60 5.01
CA GLY A 36 4.94 -7.16 4.91
C GLY A 36 4.80 -5.79 4.27
N LYS A 37 3.61 -5.20 4.44
CA LYS A 37 3.20 -3.97 3.76
C LYS A 37 2.21 -3.16 4.57
N TYR A 38 2.34 -1.85 4.46
CA TYR A 38 1.36 -0.87 4.87
C TYR A 38 0.36 -0.62 3.74
N LEU A 39 -0.93 -0.53 4.07
CA LEU A 39 -2.00 -0.38 3.08
C LEU A 39 -2.67 0.99 3.15
N PHE A 40 -2.74 1.67 2.00
CA PHE A 40 -3.47 2.92 1.82
C PHE A 40 -4.50 2.75 0.70
N PHE A 41 -5.67 3.35 0.88
CA PHE A 41 -6.77 3.27 -0.08
C PHE A 41 -7.25 4.67 -0.45
N SER A 42 -7.52 4.92 -1.72
CA SER A 42 -8.05 6.20 -2.19
C SER A 42 -8.76 6.01 -3.52
N GLU A 43 -9.81 6.79 -3.78
CA GLU A 43 -10.40 6.91 -5.12
C GLU A 43 -9.49 7.72 -6.06
N TYR A 44 -8.51 8.44 -5.51
CA TYR A 44 -7.57 9.30 -6.24
C TYR A 44 -6.18 8.65 -6.29
N LYS A 45 -5.89 7.97 -7.39
CA LYS A 45 -4.58 7.32 -7.63
C LYS A 45 -3.40 8.29 -7.47
N GLU A 46 -3.58 9.54 -7.88
CA GLU A 46 -2.54 10.58 -7.79
C GLU A 46 -2.11 10.86 -6.35
N GLU A 47 -3.02 10.76 -5.38
CA GLU A 47 -2.69 10.90 -3.96
C GLU A 47 -1.83 9.73 -3.48
N LEU A 48 -2.13 8.51 -3.93
CA LEU A 48 -1.32 7.33 -3.63
C LEU A 48 0.05 7.41 -4.31
N ASP A 49 0.13 7.91 -5.54
CA ASP A 49 1.39 8.12 -6.25
C ASP A 49 2.29 9.11 -5.48
N LYS A 50 1.73 10.21 -4.95
CA LYS A 50 2.46 11.19 -4.12
C LYS A 50 3.02 10.53 -2.85
N ILE A 51 2.21 9.74 -2.15
CA ILE A 51 2.64 9.01 -0.95
C ILE A 51 3.78 8.04 -1.30
N ALA A 52 3.61 7.22 -2.34
CA ALA A 52 4.63 6.25 -2.74
C ALA A 52 5.97 6.92 -3.07
N ILE A 53 5.94 8.04 -3.80
CA ILE A 53 7.16 8.77 -4.17
C ILE A 53 7.81 9.39 -2.93
N ASP A 54 7.07 10.12 -2.08
CA ASP A 54 7.63 10.76 -0.88
C ASP A 54 8.23 9.74 0.09
N GLU A 55 7.53 8.64 0.34
CA GLU A 55 7.98 7.61 1.27
C GLU A 55 9.27 6.93 0.79
N LEU A 56 9.39 6.66 -0.51
CA LEU A 56 10.59 6.07 -1.10
C LEU A 56 11.75 7.06 -1.21
N GLU A 57 11.49 8.35 -1.46
CA GLU A 57 12.54 9.36 -1.56
C GLU A 57 13.10 9.76 -0.21
N ASN A 58 12.22 10.15 0.70
CA ASN A 58 12.58 10.96 1.87
C ASN A 58 12.51 10.16 3.17
N ASN A 59 11.75 9.07 3.21
CA ASN A 59 11.40 8.40 4.46
C ASN A 59 11.94 6.97 4.54
N GLY A 60 12.91 6.61 3.69
CA GLY A 60 13.70 5.38 3.84
C GLY A 60 13.03 4.09 3.34
N PHE A 61 11.79 4.15 2.84
CA PHE A 61 11.16 3.01 2.17
C PHE A 61 11.87 2.66 0.86
N PHE A 62 11.68 1.41 0.42
CA PHE A 62 12.35 0.89 -0.76
C PHE A 62 11.40 0.56 -1.92
N HIS A 63 10.26 -0.04 -1.61
CA HIS A 63 9.37 -0.61 -2.60
C HIS A 63 7.91 -0.29 -2.30
N ALA A 64 7.15 0.01 -3.35
CA ALA A 64 5.72 0.16 -3.28
C ALA A 64 5.04 -0.33 -4.56
N LYS A 65 3.75 -0.63 -4.50
CA LYS A 65 2.93 -0.85 -5.69
C LYS A 65 1.51 -0.35 -5.55
N ILE A 66 0.92 0.07 -6.67
CA ILE A 66 -0.46 0.55 -6.77
C ILE A 66 -1.16 -0.21 -7.89
N ASN A 67 -2.39 -0.69 -7.69
CA ASN A 67 -3.10 -1.42 -8.74
C ASN A 67 -3.46 -0.50 -9.93
N THR A 68 -3.63 -1.10 -11.09
CA THR A 68 -4.14 -0.44 -12.30
C THR A 68 -5.66 -0.19 -12.19
N ASP A 69 -6.19 0.62 -13.11
CA ASP A 69 -7.58 1.04 -13.14
C ASP A 69 -8.56 -0.15 -13.26
N GLU A 70 -8.17 -1.18 -14.00
CA GLU A 70 -8.95 -2.41 -14.19
C GLU A 70 -9.01 -3.29 -12.94
N HIS A 71 -8.12 -3.05 -11.96
CA HIS A 71 -7.92 -3.92 -10.80
C HIS A 71 -8.22 -3.22 -9.47
N LYS A 72 -9.08 -2.19 -9.51
CA LYS A 72 -9.58 -1.52 -8.30
C LYS A 72 -10.26 -2.47 -7.34
N LYS A 73 -10.24 -2.12 -6.05
CA LYS A 73 -10.98 -2.82 -5.00
C LYS A 73 -12.20 -1.97 -4.64
N GLY A 74 -13.32 -2.25 -5.31
CA GLY A 74 -14.47 -1.36 -5.29
C GLY A 74 -14.16 -0.09 -6.07
N THR A 75 -14.34 1.08 -5.46
CA THR A 75 -14.00 2.39 -6.06
C THR A 75 -12.55 2.80 -5.82
N ASP A 76 -11.89 2.18 -4.84
CA ASP A 76 -10.56 2.58 -4.38
C ASP A 76 -9.42 1.89 -5.16
N TYR A 77 -8.36 2.66 -5.39
CA TYR A 77 -7.00 2.15 -5.60
C TYR A 77 -6.37 1.77 -4.26
N VAL A 78 -5.38 0.89 -4.31
CA VAL A 78 -4.66 0.36 -3.16
C VAL A 78 -3.17 0.55 -3.37
N LEU A 79 -2.54 1.31 -2.48
CA LEU A 79 -1.10 1.40 -2.33
C LEU A 79 -0.64 0.38 -1.28
N CYS A 80 0.26 -0.49 -1.69
CA CYS A 80 1.04 -1.35 -0.80
C CYS A 80 2.44 -0.76 -0.67
N LEU A 81 2.80 -0.30 0.53
CA LEU A 81 4.13 0.23 0.85
C LEU A 81 4.88 -0.79 1.70
N TYR A 82 5.95 -1.37 1.16
CA TYR A 82 6.60 -2.55 1.73
C TYR A 82 7.74 -2.20 2.68
N ASP A 83 7.88 -2.98 3.75
CA ASP A 83 8.95 -2.80 4.73
C ASP A 83 9.39 -4.13 5.37
N THR A 84 10.37 -4.04 6.27
CA THR A 84 10.92 -5.19 7.01
C THR A 84 10.17 -5.54 8.29
N ASP A 85 9.35 -4.62 8.82
CA ASP A 85 8.54 -4.81 10.04
C ASP A 85 7.41 -3.75 10.15
N ASP A 86 6.62 -3.85 11.22
CA ASP A 86 5.45 -3.01 11.47
C ASP A 86 5.72 -1.76 12.35
N SER A 87 6.99 -1.43 12.60
CA SER A 87 7.39 -0.40 13.57
C SER A 87 6.85 0.99 13.24
N ARG A 88 6.58 1.28 11.96
CA ARG A 88 6.13 2.60 11.48
C ARG A 88 4.62 2.75 11.38
N LYS A 89 3.85 1.77 11.86
CA LYS A 89 2.38 1.78 11.77
C LYS A 89 1.72 3.00 12.42
N LEU A 90 2.21 3.42 13.58
CA LEU A 90 1.67 4.57 14.31
C LEU A 90 2.13 5.89 13.69
N GLU A 91 3.39 5.94 13.25
CA GLU A 91 3.95 7.10 12.55
C GLU A 91 3.16 7.40 11.27
N LEU A 92 2.92 6.39 10.43
CA LEU A 92 2.16 6.55 9.19
C LEU A 92 0.69 6.90 9.46
N ALA A 93 0.08 6.31 10.50
CA ALA A 93 -1.28 6.68 10.89
C ALA A 93 -1.37 8.16 11.25
N GLU A 94 -0.44 8.67 12.06
CA GLU A 94 -0.41 10.07 12.49
C GLU A 94 -0.10 11.00 11.30
N LYS A 95 0.89 10.65 10.47
CA LYS A 95 1.31 11.44 9.29
C LYS A 95 0.16 11.66 8.30
N TYR A 96 -0.68 10.65 8.10
CA TYR A 96 -1.75 10.67 7.10
C TYR A 96 -3.15 10.82 7.66
N LYS A 97 -3.33 11.03 8.98
CA LYS A 97 -4.65 11.14 9.62
C LYS A 97 -5.52 12.26 9.05
N GLU A 98 -4.92 13.38 8.64
CA GLU A 98 -5.63 14.56 8.15
C GLU A 98 -5.80 14.54 6.63
N ASN A 99 -5.26 13.52 5.95
CA ASN A 99 -5.44 13.35 4.52
C ASN A 99 -6.85 12.78 4.26
N GLY A 100 -7.83 13.67 4.08
CA GLY A 100 -9.22 13.29 3.83
C GLY A 100 -9.47 12.47 2.56
N ALA A 101 -8.49 12.39 1.66
CA ALA A 101 -8.57 11.60 0.44
C ALA A 101 -8.04 10.16 0.61
N VAL A 102 -7.37 9.84 1.72
CA VAL A 102 -6.63 8.57 1.89
C VAL A 102 -7.04 7.86 3.17
N LYS A 103 -7.40 6.59 3.02
CA LYS A 103 -7.76 5.69 4.14
C LYS A 103 -6.57 4.79 4.43
N TYR A 104 -5.96 4.92 5.59
CA TYR A 104 -4.87 4.06 6.04
C TYR A 104 -5.41 2.83 6.79
N ARG A 105 -4.97 1.62 6.39
CA ARG A 105 -5.40 0.34 7.00
C ARG A 105 -4.27 -0.43 7.68
N TYR A 106 -3.25 0.30 8.17
CA TYR A 106 -2.15 -0.25 8.95
C TYR A 106 -1.31 -1.31 8.19
N TRP A 107 -0.45 -1.99 8.95
CA TRP A 107 0.44 -3.05 8.50
C TRP A 107 -0.30 -4.36 8.26
N LYS A 108 0.12 -5.11 7.25
CA LYS A 108 -0.29 -6.47 6.97
C LYS A 108 0.94 -7.32 6.64
N THR A 109 1.16 -8.39 7.40
CA THR A 109 2.27 -9.32 7.15
C THR A 109 2.02 -10.12 5.86
N ASP A 110 3.07 -10.70 5.31
CA ASP A 110 2.91 -11.63 4.18
C ASP A 110 2.18 -12.92 4.59
N ALA A 111 2.36 -13.38 5.83
CA ALA A 111 1.60 -14.49 6.39
C ALA A 111 0.09 -14.20 6.43
N ASP A 112 -0.31 -13.01 6.90
CA ASP A 112 -1.70 -12.56 6.90
C ASP A 112 -2.26 -12.36 5.48
N THR A 113 -1.38 -12.08 4.51
CA THR A 113 -1.74 -11.97 3.10
C THR A 113 -2.14 -13.33 2.55
N ILE A 114 -1.38 -14.38 2.87
CA ILE A 114 -1.66 -15.76 2.46
C ILE A 114 -2.96 -16.28 3.10
N GLN A 115 -3.24 -15.88 4.35
CA GLN A 115 -4.42 -16.34 5.09
C GLN A 115 -5.68 -15.49 4.90
N GLY A 116 -5.61 -14.38 4.15
CA GLY A 116 -6.73 -13.44 4.00
C GLY A 116 -7.09 -12.69 5.30
N SER A 117 -6.20 -12.66 6.28
CA SER A 117 -6.37 -12.00 7.58
C SER A 117 -6.23 -10.47 7.48
N TYR A 118 -6.81 -9.75 8.44
CA TYR A 118 -6.69 -8.30 8.59
C TYR A 118 -5.98 -7.97 9.89
N SER A 119 -5.32 -6.80 9.95
CA SER A 119 -4.66 -6.35 11.17
C SER A 119 -5.66 -6.11 12.28
N GLU A 120 -5.30 -6.47 13.51
CA GLU A 120 -6.16 -6.23 14.68
C GLU A 120 -6.51 -4.75 14.85
N GLN A 121 -5.59 -3.86 14.50
CA GLN A 121 -5.77 -2.41 14.59
C GLN A 121 -6.88 -1.95 13.63
N PHE A 122 -6.89 -2.43 12.39
CA PHE A 122 -8.00 -2.16 11.47
C PHE A 122 -9.31 -2.73 12.01
N LEU A 123 -9.30 -3.97 12.51
CA LEU A 123 -10.52 -4.56 13.08
C LEU A 123 -11.06 -3.76 14.27
N LYS A 124 -10.18 -3.15 15.08
CA LYS A 124 -10.55 -2.28 16.22
C LYS A 124 -11.15 -0.94 15.79
N THR A 125 -10.87 -0.47 14.56
CA THR A 125 -11.54 0.73 14.02
C THR A 125 -12.99 0.48 13.56
N LEU A 126 -13.38 -0.78 13.39
CA LEU A 126 -14.75 -1.15 13.00
C LEU A 126 -15.63 -1.33 14.25
N THR A 127 -16.88 -0.88 14.16
CA THR A 127 -17.92 -1.26 15.12
C THR A 127 -18.19 -2.76 15.06
N PRO A 128 -18.79 -3.37 16.10
CA PRO A 128 -19.12 -4.79 16.09
C PRO A 128 -19.96 -5.22 14.87
N LYS A 129 -20.92 -4.38 14.44
CA LYS A 129 -21.79 -4.66 13.30
C LYS A 129 -21.03 -4.62 11.96
N GLU A 130 -20.18 -3.61 11.77
CA GLU A 130 -19.33 -3.51 10.58
C GLU A 130 -18.33 -4.66 10.50
N ARG A 131 -17.81 -5.12 11.64
CA ARG A 131 -16.92 -6.29 11.71
C ARG A 131 -17.65 -7.57 11.30
N GLU A 132 -18.90 -7.73 11.73
CA GLU A 132 -19.72 -8.90 11.40
C GLU A 132 -20.08 -8.95 9.90
N GLU A 133 -20.48 -7.81 9.32
CA GLU A 133 -20.75 -7.65 7.88
C GLU A 133 -19.49 -7.92 7.04
N TRP A 134 -18.33 -7.42 7.47
CA TRP A 134 -17.05 -7.70 6.81
C TRP A 134 -16.65 -9.16 6.85
N THR A 135 -16.99 -9.88 7.93
CA THR A 135 -16.64 -11.29 8.07
C THR A 135 -17.55 -12.18 7.22
N ARG A 136 -18.85 -11.85 7.09
CA ARG A 136 -19.78 -12.59 6.22
C ARG A 136 -19.42 -12.49 4.75
N ASN A 137 -19.01 -11.31 4.28
CA ASN A 137 -18.66 -11.08 2.88
C ASN A 137 -17.34 -11.75 2.42
N LYS A 138 -16.66 -12.51 3.29
CA LYS A 138 -15.49 -13.35 2.93
C LYS A 138 -15.86 -14.74 2.42
N THR A 139 -17.13 -15.13 2.49
CA THR A 139 -17.59 -16.49 2.13
C THR A 139 -18.30 -16.46 0.78
N ILE A 140 -17.62 -16.03 -0.29
CA ILE A 140 -17.99 -16.29 -1.69
C ILE A 140 -16.72 -16.53 -2.48
#